data_AF-A0A4P5STQ8-F1
#
_entry.id   AF-A0A4P5STQ8-F1
#
_cell.length_a   1.000
_cell.length_b   1.000
_cell.length_c   1.000
_cell.angle_alpha   90.00
_cell.angle_beta   90.00
_cell.angle_gamma   90.00
#
_symmetry.space_group_name_H-M   'P 1'
#
loop_
_entity.id
_entity.type
_entity.pdbx_description
1 polymer ?
#
loop_
_entity_poly.entity_id
_entity_poly.type
_entity_poly.pdbx_seq_one_letter_code
_entity_poly.pdbx_strand_id
1 'polypeptide(L)'
;MLYNANVFNENNFSGASLLSVAKALLYNGYGFSVPLWTGLGATLTLPVVQDQSAIAYLIYPNMGSRTIGTYALYNASHGYNAFILNGPNVDVGITLNYPPTNARQPGTADVIDTLDGRFAGNTVQVGNVIYGSHCVGLGTFPAINVIGIDVAANTKVLQKYLYANATSDDFNSQLAVNAAGDIAVAWSSTNWSATVGYPAIYINGKLAGGVFASKSKSLFNSSVPYSGFRWGDYSALDVDPVDGKTFWGVNQYAKPDGTWGTKFYNLGVN
;
A
#
# COMPACT_ATOMS: atom_id res chain seq x y z
N MET A 1 -9.99 -12.97 11.53
CA MET A 1 -8.58 -12.54 11.49
C MET A 1 -7.95 -13.25 10.34
N LEU A 2 -7.27 -12.51 9.48
CA LEU A 2 -6.61 -13.02 8.28
C LEU A 2 -5.11 -13.08 8.55
N TYR A 3 -4.48 -14.16 8.10
CA TYR A 3 -3.04 -14.35 8.18
C TYR A 3 -2.53 -14.79 6.81
N ASN A 4 -1.50 -14.13 6.33
CA ASN A 4 -0.82 -14.46 5.09
C ASN A 4 0.67 -14.64 5.33
N ALA A 5 1.32 -15.39 4.45
CA ALA A 5 2.76 -15.56 4.48
C ALA A 5 3.28 -15.78 3.06
N ASN A 6 4.45 -15.22 2.77
CA ASN A 6 5.23 -15.62 1.60
C ASN A 6 5.94 -16.94 1.92
N VAL A 7 5.87 -17.88 0.99
CA VAL A 7 6.52 -19.18 1.07
C VAL A 7 7.75 -19.16 0.19
N PHE A 8 8.88 -19.56 0.75
CA PHE A 8 10.16 -19.63 0.06
C PHE A 8 10.67 -21.07 0.06
N ASN A 9 11.16 -21.52 -1.09
CA ASN A 9 11.97 -22.72 -1.20
C ASN A 9 13.42 -22.25 -1.31
N GLU A 10 14.18 -22.43 -0.24
CA GLU A 10 15.49 -21.80 -0.07
C GLU A 10 15.38 -20.27 -0.21
N ASN A 11 16.07 -19.68 -1.20
CA ASN A 11 16.05 -18.25 -1.49
C ASN A 11 15.03 -17.86 -2.57
N ASN A 12 14.28 -18.81 -3.10
CA ASN A 12 13.35 -18.58 -4.20
C ASN A 12 11.91 -18.49 -3.69
N PHE A 13 11.21 -17.44 -4.10
CA PHE A 13 9.78 -17.31 -3.83
C PHE A 13 9.01 -18.45 -4.52
N SER A 14 8.19 -19.18 -3.76
CA SER A 14 7.41 -20.33 -4.24
C SER A 14 5.90 -20.08 -4.28
N GLY A 15 5.42 -18.96 -3.72
CA GLY A 15 4.00 -18.63 -3.62
C GLY A 15 3.67 -17.98 -2.29
N ALA A 16 2.41 -17.64 -2.09
CA ALA A 16 1.89 -17.21 -0.80
C ALA A 16 0.89 -18.21 -0.24
N SER A 17 0.72 -18.14 1.07
CA SER A 17 -0.31 -18.87 1.80
C SER A 17 -1.23 -17.90 2.52
N LEU A 18 -2.49 -18.32 2.69
CA LEU A 18 -3.52 -17.57 3.39
C LEU A 18 -4.29 -18.53 4.29
N LEU A 19 -4.64 -18.06 5.48
CA LEU A 19 -5.65 -18.69 6.34
C LEU A 19 -6.49 -17.61 7.02
N SER A 20 -7.73 -17.95 7.35
CA SER A 20 -8.61 -17.11 8.14
C SER A 20 -9.09 -17.85 9.38
N VAL A 21 -9.08 -17.17 10.52
CA VAL A 21 -9.67 -17.68 11.77
C VAL A 21 -10.70 -16.68 12.27
N ALA A 22 -11.91 -17.14 12.58
CA ALA A 22 -12.94 -16.30 13.18
C ALA A 22 -12.45 -15.71 14.50
N LYS A 23 -12.56 -14.38 14.63
CA LYS A 23 -12.11 -13.64 15.82
C LYS A 23 -12.81 -14.14 17.09
N ALA A 24 -14.09 -14.51 16.98
CA ALA A 24 -14.87 -15.06 18.08
C ALA A 24 -14.30 -16.38 18.62
N LEU A 25 -13.72 -17.24 17.79
CA LEU A 25 -13.10 -18.48 18.27
C LEU A 25 -11.85 -18.20 19.08
N LEU A 26 -10.99 -17.30 18.58
CA LEU A 26 -9.76 -16.89 19.27
C LEU A 26 -10.05 -16.25 20.63
N TYR A 27 -11.06 -15.36 20.70
CA TYR A 27 -11.40 -14.66 21.94
C TYR A 27 -12.04 -15.54 23.00
N ASN A 28 -12.75 -16.58 22.59
CA ASN A 28 -13.41 -17.50 23.52
C ASN A 28 -12.58 -18.77 23.81
N GLY A 29 -11.33 -18.85 23.31
CA GLY A 29 -10.47 -20.00 23.54
C GLY A 29 -10.97 -21.30 22.89
N TYR A 30 -11.79 -21.20 21.85
CA TYR A 30 -12.30 -22.37 21.14
C TYR A 30 -11.27 -22.93 20.16
N GLY A 31 -11.26 -24.25 20.02
CA GLY A 31 -10.53 -24.92 18.94
C GLY A 31 -11.09 -24.56 17.57
N PHE A 32 -10.24 -24.58 16.56
CA PHE A 32 -10.60 -24.29 15.16
C PHE A 32 -9.88 -25.23 14.21
N SER A 33 -10.53 -25.51 13.08
CA SER A 33 -9.95 -26.16 11.91
C SER A 33 -10.34 -25.33 10.71
N VAL A 34 -9.35 -24.72 10.05
CA VAL A 34 -9.56 -23.76 8.97
C VAL A 34 -8.75 -24.18 7.75
N PRO A 35 -9.24 -23.89 6.52
CA PRO A 35 -8.46 -24.15 5.33
C PRO A 35 -7.19 -23.31 5.32
N LEU A 36 -6.11 -23.93 4.82
CA LEU A 36 -4.88 -23.26 4.43
C LEU A 36 -4.83 -23.26 2.90
N TRP A 37 -4.94 -22.09 2.30
CA TRP A 37 -4.70 -21.93 0.87
C TRP A 37 -3.21 -21.71 0.63
N THR A 38 -2.62 -22.43 -0.31
CA THR A 38 -1.20 -22.35 -0.68
C THR A 38 -1.06 -22.13 -2.19
N GLY A 39 0.15 -21.78 -2.65
CA GLY A 39 0.41 -21.52 -4.06
C GLY A 39 -0.28 -20.26 -4.60
N LEU A 40 -0.67 -19.34 -3.72
CA LEU A 40 -1.29 -18.07 -4.10
C LEU A 40 -0.27 -17.10 -4.70
N GLY A 41 -0.76 -16.10 -5.43
CA GLY A 41 0.09 -15.10 -6.06
C GLY A 41 0.76 -14.15 -5.05
N ALA A 42 2.09 -13.96 -5.21
CA ALA A 42 2.99 -12.97 -4.58
C ALA A 42 2.63 -12.46 -3.16
N THR A 43 3.17 -11.30 -2.78
CA THR A 43 2.87 -10.68 -1.47
C THR A 43 1.41 -10.19 -1.45
N LEU A 44 0.51 -11.07 -1.01
CA LEU A 44 -0.91 -10.76 -0.80
C LEU A 44 -1.04 -9.61 0.18
N THR A 45 -1.81 -8.59 -0.17
CA THR A 45 -2.07 -7.46 0.73
C THR A 45 -3.51 -7.53 1.22
N LEU A 46 -3.66 -7.64 2.55
CA LEU A 46 -4.94 -7.78 3.22
C LEU A 46 -5.64 -6.43 3.31
N PRO A 47 -6.95 -6.35 3.06
CA PRO A 47 -7.68 -5.08 3.07
C PRO A 47 -8.08 -4.66 4.49
N VAL A 48 -8.19 -3.36 4.70
CA VAL A 48 -9.10 -2.77 5.67
C VAL A 48 -10.48 -2.72 5.04
N VAL A 49 -11.44 -3.50 5.56
CA VAL A 49 -12.82 -3.56 5.04
C VAL A 49 -13.68 -2.53 5.78
N GLN A 50 -14.14 -1.48 5.08
CA GLN A 50 -14.85 -0.35 5.68
C GLN A 50 -16.35 -0.59 5.92
N ASP A 51 -16.97 -1.51 5.18
CA ASP A 51 -18.43 -1.63 5.06
C ASP A 51 -19.02 -2.91 5.67
N GLN A 52 -18.24 -3.61 6.51
CA GLN A 52 -18.63 -4.90 7.11
C GLN A 52 -19.00 -5.97 6.08
N SER A 53 -18.51 -5.88 4.84
CA SER A 53 -18.75 -6.89 3.82
C SER A 53 -18.38 -8.29 4.29
N ALA A 54 -19.21 -9.28 3.92
CA ALA A 54 -18.91 -10.70 4.13
C ALA A 54 -17.77 -11.21 3.22
N ILE A 55 -17.30 -10.36 2.30
CA ILE A 55 -16.24 -10.63 1.35
C ILE A 55 -15.04 -9.74 1.68
N ALA A 56 -13.85 -10.31 1.78
CA ALA A 56 -12.60 -9.57 1.82
C ALA A 56 -11.88 -9.74 0.48
N TYR A 57 -11.61 -8.64 -0.22
CA TYR A 57 -10.82 -8.64 -1.44
C TYR A 57 -9.34 -8.54 -1.11
N LEU A 58 -8.51 -9.34 -1.77
CA LEU A 58 -7.06 -9.27 -1.65
C LEU A 58 -6.48 -8.83 -2.98
N ILE A 59 -5.37 -8.09 -2.93
CA ILE A 59 -4.68 -7.60 -4.11
C ILE A 59 -3.19 -7.87 -4.00
N TYR A 60 -2.53 -8.13 -5.13
CA TYR A 60 -1.09 -8.32 -5.20
C TYR A 60 -0.57 -7.92 -6.59
N PRO A 61 0.68 -7.44 -6.68
CA PRO A 61 1.34 -7.29 -7.97
C PRO A 61 1.78 -8.67 -8.47
N ASN A 62 1.39 -9.01 -9.68
CA ASN A 62 1.94 -10.16 -10.39
C ASN A 62 3.18 -9.71 -11.17
N MET A 63 4.35 -9.95 -10.58
CA MET A 63 5.64 -9.54 -11.13
C MET A 63 5.98 -10.25 -12.45
N GLY A 64 5.53 -11.49 -12.62
CA GLY A 64 5.78 -12.28 -13.85
C GLY A 64 5.00 -11.75 -15.05
N SER A 65 3.70 -11.48 -14.87
CA SER A 65 2.85 -10.94 -15.93
C SER A 65 2.80 -9.41 -15.98
N ARG A 66 3.43 -8.72 -15.01
CA ARG A 66 3.41 -7.26 -14.86
C ARG A 66 1.99 -6.68 -14.77
N THR A 67 1.09 -7.42 -14.10
CA THR A 67 -0.31 -7.03 -13.89
C THR A 67 -0.66 -7.03 -12.41
N ILE A 68 -1.89 -6.63 -12.08
CA ILE A 68 -2.46 -6.81 -10.75
C ILE A 68 -3.35 -8.05 -10.74
N GLY A 69 -3.19 -8.89 -9.72
CA GLY A 69 -4.11 -9.98 -9.42
C GLY A 69 -4.95 -9.66 -8.20
N THR A 70 -6.17 -10.22 -8.17
CA THR A 70 -7.09 -10.10 -7.04
C THR A 70 -7.67 -11.45 -6.64
N TYR A 71 -8.00 -11.58 -5.36
CA TYR A 71 -8.78 -12.69 -4.83
C TYR A 71 -10.00 -12.16 -4.08
N ALA A 72 -11.08 -12.95 -4.05
CA ALA A 72 -12.25 -12.69 -3.21
C ALA A 72 -12.39 -13.80 -2.18
N LEU A 73 -12.24 -13.44 -0.89
CA LEU A 73 -12.40 -14.35 0.24
C LEU A 73 -13.76 -14.15 0.89
N TYR A 74 -14.62 -15.15 0.80
CA TYR A 74 -15.95 -15.15 1.37
C TYR A 74 -15.96 -15.75 2.77
N ASN A 75 -16.82 -15.20 3.63
CA ASN A 75 -17.15 -15.76 4.94
C ASN A 75 -15.96 -15.86 5.90
N ALA A 76 -14.93 -15.02 5.73
CA ALA A 76 -13.71 -15.01 6.54
C ALA A 76 -13.93 -14.90 8.06
N SER A 77 -15.08 -14.39 8.49
CA SER A 77 -15.46 -14.22 9.90
C SER A 77 -16.27 -15.39 10.49
N HIS A 78 -16.70 -16.37 9.68
CA HIS A 78 -17.52 -17.49 10.16
C HIS A 78 -16.68 -18.52 10.91
N GLY A 79 -17.27 -19.13 11.95
CA GLY A 79 -16.55 -20.05 12.83
C GLY A 79 -16.05 -21.34 12.15
N TYR A 80 -16.79 -21.88 11.18
CA TYR A 80 -16.50 -23.20 10.63
C TYR A 80 -16.84 -23.30 9.13
N ASN A 81 -15.98 -23.99 8.37
CA ASN A 81 -16.22 -24.68 7.09
C ASN A 81 -16.97 -23.96 5.94
N ALA A 82 -17.12 -22.63 5.97
CA ALA A 82 -17.83 -21.88 4.92
C ALA A 82 -16.94 -20.96 4.08
N PHE A 83 -15.62 -21.06 4.21
CA PHE A 83 -14.68 -20.17 3.54
C PHE A 83 -14.48 -20.55 2.08
N ILE A 84 -14.56 -19.56 1.20
CA ILE A 84 -14.32 -19.73 -0.24
C ILE A 84 -13.33 -18.66 -0.68
N LEU A 85 -12.25 -19.07 -1.33
CA LEU A 85 -11.29 -18.16 -1.97
C LEU A 85 -11.41 -18.30 -3.48
N ASN A 86 -11.94 -17.26 -4.14
CA ASN A 86 -12.07 -17.20 -5.58
C ASN A 86 -10.93 -16.37 -6.19
N GLY A 87 -10.39 -16.84 -7.31
CA GLY A 87 -9.33 -16.16 -8.07
C GLY A 87 -8.09 -17.05 -8.30
N PRO A 88 -7.00 -16.47 -8.84
CA PRO A 88 -6.86 -15.04 -9.06
C PRO A 88 -7.69 -14.54 -10.24
N ASN A 89 -8.41 -13.44 -10.07
CA ASN A 89 -8.85 -12.63 -11.20
C ASN A 89 -7.66 -11.73 -11.58
N VAL A 90 -7.14 -11.95 -12.79
CA VAL A 90 -6.00 -11.20 -13.32
C VAL A 90 -6.47 -10.29 -14.45
N ASP A 91 -5.67 -9.27 -14.71
CA ASP A 91 -5.77 -8.43 -15.90
C ASP A 91 -6.98 -7.48 -15.93
N VAL A 92 -6.92 -6.47 -15.06
CA VAL A 92 -7.81 -5.31 -15.11
C VAL A 92 -7.29 -4.18 -16.01
N GLY A 93 -6.36 -4.49 -16.94
CA GLY A 93 -5.74 -3.50 -17.82
C GLY A 93 -4.83 -2.50 -17.07
N ILE A 94 -4.12 -2.98 -16.04
CA ILE A 94 -3.05 -2.25 -15.35
C ILE A 94 -1.73 -2.94 -15.70
N THR A 95 -0.91 -2.26 -16.50
CA THR A 95 0.47 -2.68 -16.78
C THR A 95 1.41 -2.02 -15.79
N LEU A 96 2.29 -2.82 -15.19
CA LEU A 96 3.22 -2.37 -14.18
C LEU A 96 4.65 -2.39 -14.70
N ASN A 97 5.43 -1.41 -14.25
CA ASN A 97 6.84 -1.31 -14.55
C ASN A 97 7.63 -1.57 -13.28
N TYR A 98 8.37 -2.67 -13.28
CA TYR A 98 9.13 -3.14 -12.13
C TYR A 98 10.48 -3.74 -12.51
N PRO A 99 11.42 -3.85 -11.54
CA PRO A 99 11.36 -3.17 -10.24
C PRO A 99 11.55 -1.65 -10.40
N PRO A 100 10.99 -0.82 -9.49
CA PRO A 100 11.36 0.58 -9.46
C PRO A 100 12.85 0.73 -9.12
N THR A 101 13.48 1.82 -9.54
CA THR A 101 14.87 2.10 -9.17
C THR A 101 14.94 2.66 -7.75
N ASN A 102 16.00 2.34 -7.03
CA ASN A 102 16.28 2.93 -5.72
C ASN A 102 16.27 4.47 -5.78
N ALA A 103 15.78 5.10 -4.71
CA ALA A 103 15.61 6.53 -4.63
C ALA A 103 16.95 7.20 -4.35
N ARG A 104 17.33 8.14 -5.22
CA ARG A 104 18.59 8.86 -5.18
C ARG A 104 18.48 10.09 -4.30
N GLN A 105 19.60 10.52 -3.74
CA GLN A 105 19.66 11.64 -2.81
C GLN A 105 20.69 12.67 -3.27
N PRO A 106 20.48 13.96 -3.00
CA PRO A 106 21.44 14.98 -3.40
C PRO A 106 22.68 14.95 -2.51
N GLY A 107 23.84 15.11 -3.13
CA GLY A 107 25.13 15.22 -2.42
C GLY A 107 25.69 13.91 -1.86
N THR A 108 25.11 12.75 -2.19
CA THR A 108 25.63 11.43 -1.80
C THR A 108 25.37 10.40 -2.90
N ALA A 109 26.16 9.32 -2.91
CA ALA A 109 25.91 8.13 -3.70
C ALA A 109 24.96 7.14 -2.99
N ASP A 110 24.65 7.36 -1.72
CA ASP A 110 23.73 6.52 -0.95
C ASP A 110 22.31 6.62 -1.53
N VAL A 111 21.71 5.46 -1.77
CA VAL A 111 20.34 5.33 -2.30
C VAL A 111 19.45 4.58 -1.31
N ILE A 112 18.16 4.87 -1.36
CA ILE A 112 17.14 4.26 -0.51
C ILE A 112 16.40 3.19 -1.30
N ASP A 113 16.20 2.02 -0.69
CA ASP A 113 15.38 0.95 -1.28
C ASP A 113 13.93 1.41 -1.46
N THR A 114 13.43 1.35 -2.69
CA THR A 114 12.05 1.69 -3.05
C THR A 114 11.13 0.48 -3.09
N LEU A 115 11.63 -0.67 -2.63
CA LEU A 115 10.98 -1.98 -2.71
C LEU A 115 10.84 -2.46 -4.17
N ASP A 116 10.24 -3.64 -4.33
CA ASP A 116 10.08 -4.36 -5.59
C ASP A 116 8.70 -4.16 -6.24
N GLY A 117 7.92 -3.18 -5.77
CA GLY A 117 6.58 -2.92 -6.29
C GLY A 117 5.42 -3.56 -5.54
N ARG A 118 5.71 -4.25 -4.44
CA ARG A 118 4.69 -4.69 -3.47
C ARG A 118 3.90 -3.51 -2.91
N PHE A 119 2.65 -3.77 -2.54
CA PHE A 119 1.89 -2.84 -1.70
C PHE A 119 2.47 -2.90 -0.29
N ALA A 120 3.17 -1.85 0.11
CA ALA A 120 3.78 -1.74 1.45
C ALA A 120 2.85 -1.05 2.46
N GLY A 121 1.87 -0.29 1.98
CA GLY A 121 0.84 0.32 2.79
C GLY A 121 -0.48 -0.44 2.77
N ASN A 122 -1.42 0.03 3.58
CA ASN A 122 -2.76 -0.53 3.65
C ASN A 122 -3.44 -0.54 2.28
N THR A 123 -4.18 -1.62 2.01
CA THR A 123 -5.23 -1.61 0.98
C THR A 123 -6.57 -1.44 1.68
N VAL A 124 -7.51 -0.76 1.03
CA VAL A 124 -8.80 -0.42 1.65
C VAL A 124 -9.92 -0.86 0.73
N GLN A 125 -10.90 -1.57 1.28
CA GLN A 125 -12.07 -2.04 0.57
C GLN A 125 -13.29 -1.21 0.96
N VAL A 126 -14.02 -0.72 -0.04
CA VAL A 126 -15.32 -0.07 0.09
C VAL A 126 -16.26 -0.67 -0.97
N GLY A 127 -17.31 -1.36 -0.56
CA GLY A 127 -18.17 -2.11 -1.46
C GLY A 127 -17.37 -3.19 -2.21
N ASN A 128 -17.53 -3.20 -3.53
CA ASN A 128 -16.82 -4.11 -4.43
C ASN A 128 -15.41 -3.64 -4.82
N VAL A 129 -15.02 -2.44 -4.39
CA VAL A 129 -13.77 -1.80 -4.84
C VAL A 129 -12.69 -1.96 -3.79
N ILE A 130 -11.54 -2.48 -4.21
CA ILE A 130 -10.30 -2.46 -3.42
C ILE A 130 -9.36 -1.38 -3.96
N TYR A 131 -8.90 -0.51 -3.06
CA TYR A 131 -7.95 0.55 -3.31
C TYR A 131 -6.58 0.18 -2.75
N GLY A 132 -5.52 0.60 -3.44
CA GLY A 132 -4.15 0.40 -3.00
C GLY A 132 -3.21 1.42 -3.62
N SER A 133 -2.03 1.57 -3.01
CA SER A 133 -0.94 2.37 -3.56
C SER A 133 0.37 1.61 -3.44
N HIS A 134 1.22 1.71 -4.45
CA HIS A 134 2.54 1.09 -4.46
C HIS A 134 3.52 1.90 -5.29
N CYS A 135 4.81 1.63 -5.09
CA CYS A 135 5.88 2.21 -5.90
C CYS A 135 6.05 1.41 -7.20
N VAL A 136 6.13 2.09 -8.34
CA VAL A 136 6.38 1.50 -9.67
C VAL A 136 7.41 2.35 -10.42
N GLY A 137 8.05 1.80 -11.44
CA GLY A 137 8.86 2.59 -12.36
C GLY A 137 8.00 3.46 -13.29
N LEU A 138 8.33 4.74 -13.41
CA LEU A 138 7.77 5.66 -14.38
C LEU A 138 8.90 6.36 -15.12
N GLY A 139 9.25 5.85 -16.30
CA GLY A 139 10.47 6.26 -17.00
C GLY A 139 11.71 5.84 -16.20
N THR A 140 12.53 6.81 -15.81
CA THR A 140 13.77 6.60 -15.04
C THR A 140 13.60 6.90 -13.54
N PHE A 141 12.37 7.08 -13.07
CA PHE A 141 12.06 7.45 -11.69
C PHE A 141 11.12 6.41 -11.05
N PRO A 142 11.28 6.09 -9.74
CA PRO A 142 10.23 5.47 -8.96
C PRO A 142 9.10 6.49 -8.73
N ALA A 143 7.85 6.05 -8.90
CA ALA A 143 6.66 6.86 -8.71
C ALA A 143 5.56 6.10 -7.97
N ILE A 144 4.60 6.82 -7.39
CA ILE A 144 3.46 6.19 -6.72
C ILE A 144 2.36 5.94 -7.72
N ASN A 145 1.91 4.69 -7.86
CA ASN A 145 0.71 4.33 -8.61
C ASN A 145 -0.41 4.00 -7.63
N VAL A 146 -1.45 4.84 -7.63
CA VAL A 146 -2.68 4.65 -6.87
C VAL A 146 -3.68 3.95 -7.76
N ILE A 147 -4.26 2.86 -7.29
CA ILE A 147 -5.19 2.05 -8.07
C ILE A 147 -6.47 1.77 -7.27
N GLY A 148 -7.55 1.55 -8.02
CA GLY A 148 -8.82 1.04 -7.50
C GLY A 148 -9.40 0.03 -8.49
N ILE A 149 -9.80 -1.13 -7.98
CA ILE A 149 -10.31 -2.24 -8.78
C ILE A 149 -11.67 -2.66 -8.23
N ASP A 150 -12.71 -2.60 -9.06
CA ASP A 150 -13.96 -3.30 -8.78
C ASP A 150 -13.74 -4.79 -9.05
N VAL A 151 -13.64 -5.58 -7.99
CA VAL A 151 -13.29 -7.00 -8.06
C VAL A 151 -14.48 -7.84 -8.53
N ALA A 152 -15.71 -7.41 -8.24
CA ALA A 152 -16.91 -8.10 -8.68
C ALA A 152 -17.12 -7.95 -10.20
N ALA A 153 -16.85 -6.75 -10.73
CA ALA A 153 -16.92 -6.47 -12.16
C ALA A 153 -15.62 -6.85 -12.92
N ASN A 154 -14.53 -7.14 -12.19
CA ASN A 154 -13.18 -7.29 -12.73
C ASN A 154 -12.75 -6.10 -13.62
N THR A 155 -12.95 -4.87 -13.11
CA THR A 155 -12.61 -3.65 -13.85
C THR A 155 -11.77 -2.68 -13.04
N LYS A 156 -10.91 -1.94 -13.72
CA LYS A 156 -10.16 -0.82 -13.14
C LYS A 156 -11.06 0.41 -13.06
N VAL A 157 -11.29 0.90 -11.85
CA VAL A 157 -12.08 2.12 -11.60
C VAL A 157 -11.22 3.33 -11.26
N LEU A 158 -9.96 3.11 -10.89
CA LEU A 158 -9.00 4.19 -10.62
C LEU A 158 -7.59 3.74 -11.01
N GLN A 159 -6.85 4.63 -11.66
CA GLN A 159 -5.40 4.56 -11.78
C GLN A 159 -4.83 5.97 -11.88
N LYS A 160 -3.90 6.32 -10.99
CA LYS A 160 -3.28 7.64 -10.94
C LYS A 160 -1.83 7.52 -10.50
N TYR A 161 -0.93 8.07 -11.31
CA TYR A 161 0.44 8.32 -10.89
C TYR A 161 0.51 9.62 -10.07
N LEU A 162 1.14 9.54 -8.90
CA LEU A 162 1.46 10.66 -8.03
C LEU A 162 2.98 10.77 -7.86
N TYR A 163 3.46 12.00 -7.88
CA TYR A 163 4.87 12.34 -7.67
C TYR A 163 4.96 13.74 -7.06
N ALA A 164 6.05 14.01 -6.35
CA ALA A 164 6.30 15.33 -5.76
C ALA A 164 6.60 16.38 -6.85
N ASN A 165 7.42 16.02 -7.84
CA ASN A 165 7.77 16.83 -9.00
C ASN A 165 8.26 15.94 -10.16
N ALA A 166 8.61 16.53 -11.31
CA ALA A 166 9.00 15.78 -12.51
C ALA A 166 10.34 15.03 -12.41
N THR A 167 11.12 15.29 -11.35
CA THR A 167 12.46 14.73 -11.15
C THR A 167 12.61 14.03 -9.80
N SER A 168 11.51 13.88 -9.05
CA SER A 168 11.55 13.21 -7.75
C SER A 168 11.60 11.70 -7.91
N ASP A 169 12.23 11.06 -6.94
CA ASP A 169 12.11 9.64 -6.70
C ASP A 169 11.07 9.46 -5.58
N ASP A 170 9.89 8.93 -5.91
CA ASP A 170 8.73 8.81 -5.00
C ASP A 170 8.43 7.34 -4.66
N PHE A 171 8.34 7.02 -3.37
CA PHE A 171 8.35 5.65 -2.87
C PHE A 171 7.67 5.51 -1.49
N ASN A 172 7.45 4.27 -1.05
CA ASN A 172 6.84 3.95 0.25
C ASN A 172 5.52 4.69 0.52
N SER A 173 4.54 4.53 -0.37
CA SER A 173 3.22 5.14 -0.22
C SER A 173 2.33 4.41 0.78
N GLN A 174 1.50 5.19 1.46
CA GLN A 174 0.43 4.79 2.35
C GLN A 174 -0.89 5.39 1.84
N LEU A 175 -1.97 4.64 1.92
CA LEU A 175 -3.29 5.05 1.43
C LEU A 175 -4.35 4.74 2.47
N ALA A 176 -5.27 5.67 2.64
CA ALA A 176 -6.49 5.49 3.42
C ALA A 176 -7.70 5.98 2.63
N VAL A 177 -8.83 5.32 2.84
CA VAL A 177 -10.12 5.69 2.25
C VAL A 177 -11.16 5.71 3.36
N ASN A 178 -11.84 6.85 3.53
CA ASN A 178 -12.90 6.98 4.52
C ASN A 178 -14.22 6.39 4.00
N ALA A 179 -15.23 6.28 4.88
CA ALA A 179 -16.53 5.72 4.53
C ALA A 179 -17.30 6.55 3.47
N ALA A 180 -16.94 7.82 3.28
CA ALA A 180 -17.50 8.65 2.22
C ALA A 180 -16.87 8.35 0.84
N GLY A 181 -15.71 7.71 0.78
CA GLY A 181 -14.95 7.46 -0.44
C GLY A 181 -13.90 8.53 -0.76
N ASP A 182 -13.58 9.39 0.21
CA ASP A 182 -12.44 10.30 0.11
C ASP A 182 -11.15 9.50 0.27
N ILE A 183 -10.15 9.83 -0.53
CA ILE A 183 -8.86 9.13 -0.55
C ILE A 183 -7.78 10.10 -0.11
N ALA A 184 -6.99 9.69 0.87
CA ALA A 184 -5.75 10.34 1.25
C ALA A 184 -4.57 9.42 0.92
N VAL A 185 -3.48 10.02 0.42
CA VAL A 185 -2.24 9.32 0.09
C VAL A 185 -1.08 10.11 0.66
N ALA A 186 -0.17 9.43 1.34
CA ALA A 186 1.09 9.98 1.83
C ALA A 186 2.25 9.09 1.35
N TRP A 187 3.39 9.68 1.00
CA TRP A 187 4.55 8.92 0.52
C TRP A 187 5.86 9.65 0.81
N SER A 188 6.96 8.91 0.69
CA SER A 188 8.32 9.45 0.80
C SER A 188 8.84 9.88 -0.56
N SER A 189 9.58 10.97 -0.62
CA SER A 189 10.12 11.56 -1.84
C SER A 189 11.53 12.07 -1.63
N THR A 190 12.41 11.87 -2.59
CA THR A 190 13.71 12.55 -2.67
C THR A 190 13.83 13.25 -4.02
N ASN A 191 14.73 14.23 -4.12
CA ASN A 191 15.09 14.84 -5.39
C ASN A 191 16.61 15.03 -5.46
N TRP A 192 17.27 14.10 -6.14
CA TRP A 192 18.73 14.08 -6.26
C TRP A 192 19.31 15.29 -7.01
N SER A 193 18.51 15.90 -7.89
CA SER A 193 18.93 17.05 -8.71
C SER A 193 18.79 18.39 -7.98
N ALA A 194 18.07 18.42 -6.85
CA ALA A 194 17.86 19.63 -6.07
C ALA A 194 18.98 19.85 -5.06
N THR A 195 19.30 21.11 -4.75
CA THR A 195 20.30 21.46 -3.72
C THR A 195 19.89 20.95 -2.33
N VAL A 196 18.59 20.92 -2.04
CA VAL A 196 18.00 20.38 -0.79
C VAL A 196 16.78 19.51 -1.16
N GLY A 197 17.04 18.28 -1.57
CA GLY A 197 16.05 17.27 -1.95
C GLY A 197 16.18 15.97 -1.13
N TYR A 198 16.48 16.11 0.15
CA TYR A 198 16.53 15.02 1.13
C TYR A 198 15.16 14.37 1.33
N PRO A 199 15.09 13.17 1.97
CA PRO A 199 13.82 12.48 2.16
C PRO A 199 12.75 13.38 2.77
N ALA A 200 11.64 13.50 2.07
CA ALA A 200 10.51 14.36 2.40
C ALA A 200 9.22 13.57 2.32
N ILE A 201 8.23 13.96 3.11
CA ILE A 201 6.90 13.36 3.07
C ILE A 201 5.98 14.26 2.28
N TYR A 202 5.35 13.69 1.26
CA TYR A 202 4.37 14.36 0.43
C TYR A 202 2.99 13.74 0.62
N ILE A 203 1.97 14.57 0.41
CA ILE A 203 0.57 14.18 0.48
C ILE A 203 -0.20 14.63 -0.76
N ASN A 204 -1.24 13.88 -1.07
CA ASN A 204 -2.27 14.22 -2.06
C ASN A 204 -3.55 13.47 -1.68
N GLY A 205 -4.66 13.85 -2.29
CA GLY A 205 -5.94 13.20 -2.05
C GLY A 205 -7.00 13.66 -3.02
N LYS A 206 -8.18 13.05 -2.89
CA LYS A 206 -9.38 13.44 -3.60
C LYS A 206 -10.61 13.21 -2.75
N LEU A 207 -11.63 14.04 -2.95
CA LEU A 207 -12.97 13.76 -2.44
C LEU A 207 -13.62 12.61 -3.21
N ALA A 208 -14.65 12.00 -2.63
CA ALA A 208 -15.54 11.05 -3.30
C ALA A 208 -16.11 11.65 -4.59
N GLY A 209 -16.06 10.90 -5.70
CA GLY A 209 -16.46 11.39 -7.02
C GLY A 209 -15.58 12.50 -7.64
N GLY A 210 -14.61 13.04 -6.89
CA GLY A 210 -13.68 14.07 -7.35
C GLY A 210 -12.44 13.51 -8.05
N VAL A 211 -11.50 14.42 -8.34
CA VAL A 211 -10.18 14.11 -8.91
C VAL A 211 -9.08 14.39 -7.89
N PHE A 212 -7.92 13.71 -8.04
CA PHE A 212 -6.74 14.05 -7.25
C PHE A 212 -6.31 15.49 -7.48
N ALA A 213 -5.79 16.13 -6.43
CA ALA A 213 -5.25 17.47 -6.53
C ALA A 213 -4.13 17.52 -7.60
N SER A 214 -4.11 18.61 -8.38
CA SER A 214 -3.16 18.79 -9.47
C SER A 214 -1.70 18.86 -9.01
N LYS A 215 -1.48 19.24 -7.75
CA LYS A 215 -0.16 19.31 -7.12
C LYS A 215 -0.15 18.59 -5.78
N SER A 216 0.90 17.83 -5.56
CA SER A 216 1.24 17.21 -4.29
C SER A 216 1.80 18.26 -3.32
N LYS A 217 1.54 18.11 -2.02
CA LYS A 217 2.00 19.04 -0.99
C LYS A 217 3.10 18.38 -0.15
N SER A 218 4.22 19.07 0.05
CA SER A 218 5.22 18.68 1.04
C SER A 218 4.67 18.92 2.45
N LEU A 219 4.77 17.91 3.30
CA LEU A 219 4.29 17.93 4.67
C LEU A 219 5.43 18.24 5.65
N PHE A 220 6.53 17.51 5.55
CA PHE A 220 7.78 17.80 6.25
C PHE A 220 8.96 17.14 5.55
N ASN A 221 10.17 17.63 5.83
CA ASN A 221 11.40 17.19 5.20
C ASN A 221 12.42 16.74 6.25
N SER A 222 13.27 15.80 5.87
CA SER A 222 14.54 15.53 6.54
C SER A 222 15.51 16.69 6.29
N SER A 223 16.47 16.88 7.19
CA SER A 223 17.48 17.94 7.08
C SER A 223 18.81 17.46 6.47
N VAL A 224 18.94 16.15 6.27
CA VAL A 224 20.15 15.47 5.77
C VAL A 224 19.75 14.27 4.89
N PRO A 225 20.64 13.77 4.01
CA PRO A 225 20.40 12.50 3.34
C PRO A 225 20.37 11.36 4.38
N TYR A 226 19.65 10.30 4.05
CA TYR A 226 19.62 9.08 4.84
C TYR A 226 20.73 8.12 4.37
N SER A 227 21.57 7.67 5.29
CA SER A 227 22.68 6.75 5.03
C SER A 227 22.31 5.27 5.15
N GLY A 228 21.08 4.97 5.59
CA GLY A 228 20.56 3.60 5.66
C GLY A 228 19.98 3.13 4.31
N PHE A 229 19.94 1.82 4.11
CA PHE A 229 19.36 1.24 2.90
C PHE A 229 17.83 1.14 2.98
N ARG A 230 17.30 0.64 4.11
CA ARG A 230 15.88 0.35 4.28
C ARG A 230 15.11 1.54 4.85
N TRP A 231 13.95 1.85 4.26
CA TRP A 231 13.08 2.97 4.62
C TRP A 231 11.61 2.55 4.55
N GLY A 232 10.75 3.21 5.31
CA GLY A 232 9.30 3.10 5.21
C GLY A 232 8.67 2.14 6.22
N ASP A 233 9.46 1.33 6.94
CA ASP A 233 8.97 0.41 7.97
C ASP A 233 8.17 1.12 9.08
N TYR A 234 8.44 2.42 9.29
CA TYR A 234 7.71 3.28 10.22
C TYR A 234 6.85 4.31 9.46
N SER A 235 5.94 3.80 8.63
CA SER A 235 4.98 4.60 7.87
C SER A 235 3.58 4.00 7.92
N ALA A 236 2.57 4.82 8.20
CA ALA A 236 1.17 4.42 8.14
C ALA A 236 0.28 5.63 7.85
N LEU A 237 -0.89 5.38 7.26
CA LEU A 237 -1.96 6.35 7.07
C LEU A 237 -3.30 5.63 7.30
N ASP A 238 -4.14 6.19 8.15
CA ASP A 238 -5.46 5.62 8.48
C ASP A 238 -6.49 6.73 8.70
N VAL A 239 -7.76 6.37 8.62
CA VAL A 239 -8.89 7.24 8.90
C VAL A 239 -8.94 7.51 10.41
N ASP A 240 -9.20 8.75 10.82
CA ASP A 240 -9.43 9.08 12.21
C ASP A 240 -10.73 8.40 12.69
N PRO A 241 -10.67 7.46 13.65
CA PRO A 241 -11.86 6.76 14.12
C PRO A 241 -12.82 7.65 14.92
N VAL A 242 -12.39 8.83 15.37
CA VAL A 242 -13.21 9.77 16.15
C VAL A 242 -14.24 10.47 15.26
N ASP A 243 -13.85 10.88 14.06
CA ASP A 243 -14.73 11.63 13.14
C ASP A 243 -15.08 10.88 11.84
N GLY A 244 -14.35 9.82 11.51
CA GLY A 244 -14.53 9.02 10.29
C GLY A 244 -14.25 9.80 8.99
N LYS A 245 -13.58 10.95 9.07
CA LYS A 245 -13.41 11.93 7.98
C LYS A 245 -11.97 12.38 7.79
N THR A 246 -11.31 12.79 8.87
CA THR A 246 -9.89 13.18 8.81
C THR A 246 -9.01 11.94 8.82
N PHE A 247 -7.71 12.13 8.64
CA PHE A 247 -6.74 11.04 8.54
C PHE A 247 -5.57 11.29 9.47
N TRP A 248 -5.12 10.25 10.16
CA TRP A 248 -3.87 10.26 10.91
C TRP A 248 -2.80 9.49 10.16
N GLY A 249 -1.60 10.05 10.12
CA GLY A 249 -0.45 9.35 9.58
C GLY A 249 0.79 9.54 10.41
N VAL A 250 1.76 8.68 10.12
CA VAL A 250 3.10 8.71 10.69
C VAL A 250 4.08 8.36 9.57
N ASN A 251 5.21 9.05 9.52
CA ASN A 251 6.32 8.68 8.64
C ASN A 251 7.65 8.96 9.32
N GLN A 252 8.67 8.23 8.87
CA GLN A 252 10.05 8.45 9.27
C GLN A 252 10.71 9.63 8.55
N TYR A 253 11.72 10.23 9.20
CA TYR A 253 12.61 11.26 8.66
C TYR A 253 14.04 11.07 9.18
N ALA A 254 15.04 11.57 8.45
CA ALA A 254 16.45 11.54 8.84
C ALA A 254 16.86 12.80 9.61
N LYS A 255 17.71 12.62 10.64
CA LYS A 255 18.20 13.67 11.53
C LYS A 255 19.69 13.95 11.31
N PRO A 256 20.18 15.18 11.61
CA PRO A 256 21.58 15.56 11.41
C PRO A 256 22.60 14.73 12.20
N ASP A 257 22.18 14.11 13.30
CA ASP A 257 23.03 13.27 14.17
C ASP A 257 23.25 11.85 13.62
N GLY A 258 22.79 11.58 12.39
CA GLY A 258 22.89 10.28 11.75
C GLY A 258 21.82 9.27 12.20
N THR A 259 20.87 9.69 13.05
CA THR A 259 19.73 8.86 13.46
C THR A 259 18.49 9.17 12.61
N TRP A 260 17.44 8.36 12.79
CA TRP A 260 16.12 8.63 12.23
C TRP A 260 15.09 8.87 13.35
N GLY A 261 13.92 9.36 13.00
CA GLY A 261 12.77 9.46 13.90
C GLY A 261 11.47 9.43 13.12
N THR A 262 10.34 9.42 13.83
CA THR A 262 9.00 9.50 13.23
C THR A 262 8.31 10.80 13.60
N LYS A 263 7.38 11.24 12.75
CA LYS A 263 6.48 12.36 13.04
C LYS A 263 5.04 11.96 12.71
N PHE A 264 4.16 12.18 13.67
CA PHE A 264 2.71 12.06 13.50
C PHE A 264 2.13 13.35 12.89
N TYR A 265 1.06 13.20 12.12
CA TYR A 265 0.36 14.31 11.49
C TYR A 265 -1.12 13.96 11.26
N ASN A 266 -1.96 14.99 11.19
CA ASN A 266 -3.37 14.88 10.83
C ASN A 266 -3.63 15.60 9.50
N LEU A 267 -4.48 15.02 8.66
CA LEU A 267 -4.86 15.55 7.34
C LEU A 267 -6.39 15.67 7.23
N GLY A 268 -6.85 16.74 6.61
CA GLY A 268 -8.20 16.84 6.04
C GLY A 268 -8.14 16.86 4.52
N VAL A 269 -9.12 16.24 3.87
CA VAL A 269 -9.34 16.36 2.43
C VAL A 269 -10.39 17.45 2.25
N ASN A 270 -10.00 18.59 1.65
CA ASN A 270 -10.87 19.74 1.39
C ASN A 270 -11.02 19.96 -0.12
#